data_AF-A0A9C8LIH2-F1
#
_entry.id   AF-A0A9C8LIH2-F1
#
_cell.length_a   1.000
_cell.length_b   1.000
_cell.length_c   1.000
_cell.angle_alpha   90.00
_cell.angle_beta   90.00
_cell.angle_gamma   90.00
#
_symmetry.space_group_name_H-M   'P 1'
#
loop_
_entity.id
_entity.type
_entity.pdbx_description
1 polymer ?
#
loop_
_entity_poly.entity_id
_entity_poly.type
_entity_poly.pdbx_seq_one_letter_code
_entity_poly.pdbx_strand_id
1 'polypeptide(L)'
;MNMKIRLTSKALSGKSVTLILEQDGRSAGPLTVADWGGTTQAEETPAPPSPAPPPPAPGPGLDGGIVSITVDRTSLRCAPDSVRLGVDLSNSTFDTPGPAPGANYDPRLHELVYIWDTGDTGEWSAPQNVLAEWNDKSKGRGPWIAHCYDAPGTYTVRLTVIEPSSGKQAQATASITVEDPNDVYAGAETVCINPPGDDNFTGAPDGAMTVQMDGVSVKVRDQSWWNSVKGNTKRRFLLKAGATYGPVAFELNYSDDPPHFYLGTYGSGTV
;
A
#
# COMPACT_ATOMS: atom_id res chain seq x y z
N MET A 1 48.94 23.04 3.03
CA MET A 1 47.78 22.26 2.53
C MET A 1 47.10 21.73 3.78
N ASN A 2 45.90 22.24 4.12
CA ASN A 2 45.27 21.90 5.40
C ASN A 2 44.27 20.77 5.17
N MET A 3 44.54 19.60 5.74
CA MET A 3 43.62 18.47 5.70
C MET A 3 42.68 18.56 6.89
N LYS A 4 41.36 18.59 6.65
CA LYS A 4 40.33 18.53 7.68
C LYS A 4 39.68 17.15 7.65
N ILE A 5 39.69 16.45 8.77
CA ILE A 5 39.01 15.15 8.94
C ILE A 5 37.89 15.34 9.96
N ARG A 6 36.66 14.89 9.64
CA ARG A 6 35.52 14.85 10.56
C ARG A 6 35.00 13.43 10.65
N LEU A 7 34.96 12.88 11.87
CA LEU A 7 34.41 11.56 12.16
C LEU A 7 33.15 11.74 13.01
N THR A 8 32.01 11.30 12.51
CA THR A 8 30.74 11.34 13.25
C THR A 8 30.08 9.97 13.16
N SER A 9 30.19 9.19 14.24
CA SER A 9 29.48 7.92 14.41
C SER A 9 29.17 7.67 15.89
N LYS A 10 27.91 7.33 16.19
CA LYS A 10 27.49 6.95 17.55
C LYS A 10 28.22 5.69 18.06
N ALA A 11 28.72 4.84 17.15
CA ALA A 11 29.43 3.61 17.50
C ALA A 11 30.85 3.82 18.06
N LEU A 12 31.38 5.05 18.00
CA LEU A 12 32.69 5.43 18.53
C LEU A 12 32.63 6.03 19.94
N SER A 13 31.43 6.22 20.51
CA SER A 13 31.26 6.77 21.85
C SER A 13 31.96 5.91 22.91
N GLY A 14 32.84 6.52 23.69
CA GLY A 14 33.60 5.84 24.76
C GLY A 14 34.75 4.94 24.29
N LYS A 15 35.10 4.94 22.99
CA LYS A 15 36.23 4.17 22.44
C LYS A 15 37.43 5.07 22.12
N SER A 16 38.64 4.55 22.33
CA SER A 16 39.87 5.20 21.86
C SER A 16 40.04 4.98 20.35
N VAL A 17 40.29 6.05 19.62
CA VAL A 17 40.56 6.02 18.18
C VAL A 17 42.03 6.41 17.96
N THR A 18 42.77 5.58 17.25
CA THR A 18 44.16 5.86 16.88
C THR A 18 44.23 6.25 15.41
N LEU A 19 44.81 7.42 15.14
CA LEU A 19 45.10 7.88 13.78
C LEU A 19 46.58 7.67 13.50
N ILE A 20 46.89 6.98 12.39
CA ILE A 20 48.24 6.80 11.87
C ILE A 20 48.27 7.47 10.50
N LEU A 21 49.21 8.39 10.30
CA LEU A 21 49.45 9.00 8.99
C LEU A 21 50.60 8.25 8.33
N GLU A 22 50.39 7.79 7.11
CA GLU A 22 51.43 7.15 6.30
C GLU A 22 51.69 7.99 5.04
N GLN A 23 52.96 8.26 4.78
CA GLN A 23 53.40 8.88 3.53
C GLN A 23 54.74 8.28 3.11
N ASP A 24 54.83 7.85 1.84
CA ASP A 24 56.05 7.29 1.23
C ASP A 24 56.73 6.20 2.07
N GLY A 25 55.92 5.29 2.62
CA GLY A 25 56.39 4.14 3.41
C GLY A 25 56.85 4.47 4.83
N ARG A 26 56.62 5.70 5.31
CA ARG A 26 56.89 6.10 6.69
C ARG A 26 55.59 6.39 7.42
N SER A 27 55.42 5.76 8.58
CA SER A 27 54.25 5.94 9.45
C SER A 27 54.62 6.81 10.65
N ALA A 28 53.76 7.79 10.97
CA ALA A 28 53.85 8.56 12.21
C ALA A 28 52.61 8.31 13.08
N GLY A 29 52.84 7.84 14.31
CA GLY A 29 51.78 7.62 15.29
C GLY A 29 52.25 6.89 16.57
N PRO A 30 51.39 6.82 17.59
CA PRO A 30 50.04 7.39 17.65
C PRO A 30 50.05 8.88 17.99
N LEU A 31 49.29 9.69 17.24
CA LEU A 31 49.06 11.10 17.61
C LEU A 31 48.14 11.15 18.83
N THR A 32 48.56 11.84 19.88
CA THR A 32 47.77 12.02 21.10
C THR A 32 46.89 13.26 20.99
N VAL A 33 45.84 13.35 21.80
CA VAL A 33 44.95 14.53 21.84
C VAL A 33 45.73 15.82 22.15
N ALA A 34 46.86 15.73 22.86
CA ALA A 34 47.72 16.87 23.18
C ALA A 34 48.44 17.46 21.96
N ASP A 35 48.58 16.70 20.87
CA ASP A 35 49.22 17.15 19.63
C ASP A 35 48.28 17.99 18.75
N TRP A 36 47.02 18.17 19.18
CA TRP A 36 46.00 18.91 18.46
C TRP A 36 45.93 20.34 19.02
N GLY A 37 46.44 21.33 18.28
CA GLY A 37 46.36 22.75 18.64
C GLY A 37 44.97 23.38 18.49
N GLY A 38 43.94 22.77 19.09
CA GLY A 38 42.56 23.26 19.09
C GLY A 38 42.14 23.79 20.46
N THR A 39 41.68 25.02 20.50
CA THR A 39 40.99 25.60 21.65
C THR A 39 39.77 24.74 22.00
N THR A 40 39.69 24.24 23.24
CA THR A 40 38.43 23.75 23.79
C THR A 40 37.51 24.96 23.97
N GLN A 41 36.42 25.04 23.19
CA GLN A 41 35.31 25.91 23.57
C GLN A 41 34.73 25.37 24.88
N ALA A 42 34.70 26.22 25.91
CA ALA A 42 33.85 25.97 27.07
C ALA A 42 32.41 25.86 26.57
N GLU A 43 31.70 24.88 27.12
CA GLU A 43 30.28 24.66 26.87
C GLU A 43 29.52 25.98 27.11
N GLU A 44 28.91 26.53 26.06
CA GLU A 44 28.09 27.73 26.18
C GLU A 44 27.02 27.46 27.25
N THR A 45 26.99 28.28 28.31
CA THR A 45 25.88 28.24 29.24
C THR A 45 24.63 28.60 28.43
N PRO A 46 23.62 27.72 28.33
CA PRO A 46 22.45 28.01 27.52
C PRO A 46 21.82 29.31 27.99
N ALA A 47 21.42 30.17 27.06
CA ALA A 47 20.51 31.27 27.39
C ALA A 47 19.33 30.68 28.21
N PRO A 48 18.80 31.40 29.23
CA PRO A 48 17.62 30.93 29.92
C PRO A 48 16.56 30.59 28.87
N PRO A 49 15.92 29.42 28.96
CA PRO A 49 14.96 29.00 27.97
C PRO A 49 13.93 30.13 27.82
N SER A 50 13.62 30.47 26.57
CA SER A 50 12.41 31.24 26.28
C SER A 50 11.27 30.63 27.10
N PRO A 51 10.36 31.43 27.71
CA PRO A 51 9.23 30.88 28.44
C PRO A 51 8.64 29.77 27.59
N ALA A 52 8.50 28.58 28.17
CA ALA A 52 7.96 27.46 27.43
C ALA A 52 6.71 27.95 26.71
N PRO A 53 6.55 27.68 25.39
CA PRO A 53 5.26 27.88 24.77
C PRO A 53 4.24 27.23 25.71
N PRO A 54 3.05 27.83 25.90
CA PRO A 54 2.01 27.22 26.70
C PRO A 54 1.94 25.74 26.32
N PRO A 55 1.77 24.82 27.29
CA PRO A 55 1.69 23.41 27.00
C PRO A 55 0.77 23.25 25.78
N PRO A 56 1.14 22.40 24.80
CA PRO A 56 0.23 22.11 23.70
C PRO A 56 -1.14 21.92 24.31
N ALA A 57 -2.17 22.59 23.75
CA ALA A 57 -3.55 22.30 24.14
C ALA A 57 -3.67 20.77 24.28
N PRO A 58 -4.37 20.26 25.32
CA PRO A 58 -4.53 18.83 25.54
C PRO A 58 -4.68 18.18 24.18
N GLY A 59 -3.76 17.26 23.84
CA GLY A 59 -3.71 16.67 22.51
C GLY A 59 -5.14 16.36 22.07
N PRO A 60 -5.54 16.76 20.86
CA PRO A 60 -6.93 16.97 20.52
C PRO A 60 -7.74 15.75 20.98
N GLY A 61 -8.69 16.01 21.88
CA GLY A 61 -9.56 14.96 22.37
C GLY A 61 -10.25 14.30 21.18
N LEU A 62 -10.69 13.05 21.35
CA LEU A 62 -11.64 12.46 20.40
C LEU A 62 -13.05 13.05 20.64
N ASP A 63 -13.16 14.37 20.52
CA ASP A 63 -14.33 15.21 20.81
C ASP A 63 -15.08 15.62 19.54
N GLY A 64 -14.63 15.17 18.37
CA GLY A 64 -15.34 15.20 17.09
C GLY A 64 -16.49 14.18 16.98
N GLY A 65 -16.78 13.44 18.06
CA GLY A 65 -17.93 12.55 18.16
C GLY A 65 -17.67 11.18 17.53
N ILE A 66 -18.75 10.51 17.10
CA ILE A 66 -18.66 9.17 16.52
C ILE A 66 -18.61 9.29 15.00
N VAL A 67 -17.56 8.73 14.41
CA VAL A 67 -17.44 8.51 12.97
C VAL A 67 -17.35 7.02 12.70
N SER A 68 -17.78 6.58 11.51
CA SER A 68 -17.62 5.19 11.10
C SER A 68 -17.09 5.08 9.68
N ILE A 69 -16.51 3.93 9.36
CA ILE A 69 -16.00 3.63 8.02
C ILE A 69 -17.05 2.81 7.28
N THR A 70 -17.44 3.27 6.09
CA THR A 70 -18.24 2.51 5.13
C THR A 70 -17.32 1.79 4.16
N VAL A 71 -17.66 0.54 3.82
CA VAL A 71 -16.88 -0.30 2.92
C VAL A 71 -17.79 -0.76 1.78
N ASP A 72 -17.44 -0.39 0.55
CA ASP A 72 -18.08 -0.85 -0.68
C ASP A 72 -17.08 -1.67 -1.50
N ARG A 73 -17.40 -2.94 -1.74
CA ARG A 73 -16.56 -3.89 -2.47
C ARG A 73 -17.40 -5.08 -2.95
N THR A 74 -16.86 -5.87 -3.87
CA THR A 74 -17.56 -7.04 -4.41
C THR A 74 -17.74 -8.15 -3.36
N SER A 75 -18.67 -9.07 -3.62
CA SER A 75 -18.87 -10.28 -2.81
C SER A 75 -17.74 -11.31 -2.93
N LEU A 76 -16.84 -11.17 -3.91
CA LEU A 76 -15.76 -12.13 -4.15
C LEU A 76 -14.73 -12.13 -3.01
N ARG A 77 -14.34 -10.94 -2.55
CA ARG A 77 -13.45 -10.72 -1.40
C ARG A 77 -12.11 -11.48 -1.43
N CYS A 78 -11.59 -11.79 -2.61
CA CYS A 78 -10.30 -12.47 -2.79
C CYS A 78 -9.28 -11.57 -3.48
N ALA A 79 -7.99 -11.81 -3.25
CA ALA A 79 -6.93 -11.00 -3.85
C ALA A 79 -6.83 -11.19 -5.38
N PRO A 80 -6.53 -10.13 -6.17
CA PRO A 80 -6.52 -8.74 -5.74
C PRO A 80 -7.95 -8.24 -5.48
N ASP A 81 -8.15 -7.60 -4.33
CA ASP A 81 -9.46 -7.11 -3.93
C ASP A 81 -9.50 -5.58 -3.90
N SER A 82 -10.34 -5.01 -4.77
CA SER A 82 -10.58 -3.57 -4.82
C SER A 82 -11.70 -3.16 -3.87
N VAL A 83 -11.40 -2.18 -3.02
CA VAL A 83 -12.33 -1.62 -2.04
C VAL A 83 -12.49 -0.11 -2.22
N ARG A 84 -13.68 0.38 -1.93
CA ARG A 84 -13.96 1.81 -1.71
C ARG A 84 -14.27 2.00 -0.24
N LEU A 85 -13.57 2.94 0.38
CA LEU A 85 -13.72 3.29 1.77
C LEU A 85 -14.29 4.70 1.85
N GLY A 86 -15.29 4.89 2.69
CA GLY A 86 -15.92 6.18 2.94
C GLY A 86 -16.07 6.44 4.42
N VAL A 87 -16.27 7.71 4.77
CA VAL A 87 -16.62 8.13 6.13
C VAL A 87 -18.13 8.33 6.26
N ASP A 88 -18.71 7.85 7.35
CA ASP A 88 -20.03 8.27 7.82
C ASP A 88 -19.86 9.22 9.03
N LEU A 89 -20.39 10.43 8.87
CA LEU A 89 -20.32 11.55 9.82
C LEU A 89 -21.67 11.82 10.48
N SER A 90 -22.68 10.97 10.29
CA SER A 90 -24.05 11.16 10.79
C SER A 90 -24.13 11.37 12.31
N ASN A 91 -23.19 10.82 13.06
CA ASN A 91 -23.10 10.91 14.52
C ASN A 91 -21.87 11.71 15.01
N SER A 92 -21.27 12.50 14.13
CA SER A 92 -20.14 13.36 14.48
C SER A 92 -20.61 14.62 15.21
N THR A 93 -19.69 15.24 15.95
CA THR A 93 -19.92 16.46 16.73
C THR A 93 -18.92 17.56 16.37
N PHE A 94 -18.41 17.53 15.13
CA PHE A 94 -17.65 18.62 14.54
C PHE A 94 -18.49 19.90 14.47
N ASP A 95 -17.83 21.05 14.53
CA ASP A 95 -18.51 22.36 14.44
C ASP A 95 -18.94 22.67 12.99
N THR A 96 -18.28 22.07 12.00
CA THR A 96 -18.62 22.11 10.59
C THR A 96 -19.97 21.43 10.38
N PRO A 97 -21.01 22.17 9.95
CA PRO A 97 -22.33 21.60 9.81
C PRO A 97 -22.39 20.61 8.64
N GLY A 98 -23.31 19.65 8.72
CA GLY A 98 -23.67 18.85 7.55
C GLY A 98 -24.31 19.69 6.44
N PRO A 99 -24.55 19.09 5.25
CA PRO A 99 -25.22 19.76 4.15
C PRO A 99 -26.63 20.16 4.58
N ALA A 100 -27.06 21.36 4.18
CA ALA A 100 -28.44 21.79 4.40
C ALA A 100 -29.42 20.84 3.67
N PRO A 101 -30.66 20.67 4.16
CA PRO A 101 -31.64 19.81 3.49
C PRO A 101 -31.82 20.17 2.02
N GLY A 102 -31.57 19.22 1.12
CA GLY A 102 -31.66 19.40 -0.33
C GLY A 102 -30.47 20.13 -0.98
N ALA A 103 -29.42 20.47 -0.23
CA ALA A 103 -28.21 21.07 -0.79
C ALA A 103 -27.25 20.00 -1.31
N ASN A 104 -26.65 20.27 -2.48
CA ASN A 104 -25.54 19.48 -3.02
C ASN A 104 -24.20 19.83 -2.34
N TYR A 105 -24.14 21.00 -1.71
CA TYR A 105 -22.94 21.50 -1.04
C TYR A 105 -22.85 20.92 0.37
N ASP A 106 -21.71 20.28 0.67
CA ASP A 106 -21.36 19.78 1.98
C ASP A 106 -19.99 20.38 2.39
N PRO A 107 -19.95 21.31 3.36
CA PRO A 107 -18.69 21.94 3.76
C PRO A 107 -17.73 20.95 4.41
N ARG A 108 -18.21 19.83 4.95
CA ARG A 108 -17.38 18.80 5.58
C ARG A 108 -16.37 18.18 4.60
N LEU A 109 -16.60 18.28 3.29
CA LEU A 109 -15.68 17.73 2.29
C LEU A 109 -14.37 18.51 2.16
N HIS A 110 -14.34 19.78 2.58
CA HIS A 110 -13.17 20.63 2.44
C HIS A 110 -12.77 21.35 3.74
N GLU A 111 -13.67 21.48 4.71
CA GLU A 111 -13.36 22.00 6.05
C GLU A 111 -12.79 20.93 6.98
N LEU A 112 -13.06 19.63 6.73
CA LEU A 112 -12.49 18.53 7.50
C LEU A 112 -11.31 17.89 6.75
N VAL A 113 -10.31 17.47 7.51
CA VAL A 113 -9.16 16.72 7.01
C VAL A 113 -9.35 15.24 7.35
N TYR A 114 -9.21 14.40 6.33
CA TYR A 114 -9.34 12.94 6.44
C TYR A 114 -8.00 12.28 6.15
N ILE A 115 -7.54 11.47 7.09
CA ILE A 115 -6.28 10.72 6.98
C ILE A 115 -6.60 9.24 7.16
N TRP A 116 -6.31 8.47 6.13
CA TRP A 116 -6.50 7.04 6.11
C TRP A 116 -5.17 6.31 6.27
N ASP A 117 -5.19 5.26 7.09
CA ASP A 117 -4.24 4.16 7.06
C ASP A 117 -4.98 2.91 6.58
N THR A 118 -4.62 2.36 5.42
CA THR A 118 -5.26 1.16 4.88
C THR A 118 -4.84 -0.10 5.64
N GLY A 119 -3.76 -0.03 6.42
CA GLY A 119 -3.14 -1.20 7.06
C GLY A 119 -2.37 -2.08 6.08
N ASP A 120 -2.27 -1.68 4.81
CA ASP A 120 -1.40 -2.31 3.81
C ASP A 120 0.05 -1.83 3.96
N THR A 121 0.98 -2.47 3.24
CA THR A 121 2.40 -2.13 3.28
C THR A 121 3.01 -2.05 1.88
N GLY A 122 4.10 -1.29 1.78
CA GLY A 122 4.86 -1.14 0.53
C GLY A 122 4.49 0.12 -0.24
N GLU A 123 5.01 0.20 -1.46
CA GLU A 123 4.91 1.39 -2.31
C GLU A 123 4.22 1.04 -3.64
N TRP A 124 3.52 2.01 -4.21
CA TRP A 124 3.04 1.97 -5.57
C TRP A 124 4.22 2.11 -6.55
N SER A 125 4.21 1.33 -7.62
CA SER A 125 5.19 1.45 -8.71
C SER A 125 4.91 2.64 -9.65
N ALA A 126 3.71 3.22 -9.56
CA ALA A 126 3.28 4.39 -10.30
C ALA A 126 2.25 5.21 -9.48
N PRO A 127 2.21 6.54 -9.63
CA PRO A 127 3.09 7.36 -10.46
C PRO A 127 4.53 7.42 -9.90
N GLN A 128 5.49 7.71 -10.79
CA GLN A 128 6.90 7.85 -10.41
C GLN A 128 7.23 9.34 -10.13
N ASN A 129 8.31 9.59 -9.38
CA ASN A 129 8.81 10.94 -9.03
C ASN A 129 7.84 11.79 -8.20
N VAL A 130 7.05 11.17 -7.33
CA VAL A 130 6.24 11.86 -6.32
C VAL A 130 6.90 11.77 -4.94
N LEU A 131 6.38 12.53 -3.99
CA LEU A 131 6.81 12.42 -2.59
C LEU A 131 6.54 10.99 -2.08
N ALA A 132 7.43 10.49 -1.22
CA ALA A 132 7.35 9.12 -0.71
C ALA A 132 5.98 8.82 -0.07
N GLU A 133 5.42 9.78 0.68
CA GLU A 133 4.11 9.64 1.29
C GLU A 133 2.93 9.55 0.30
N TRP A 134 3.12 9.92 -0.97
CA TRP A 134 2.09 9.78 -2.02
C TRP A 134 2.18 8.44 -2.74
N ASN A 135 3.31 7.74 -2.61
CA ASN A 135 3.50 6.39 -3.12
C ASN A 135 3.32 5.30 -2.06
N ASP A 136 3.14 5.66 -0.79
CA ASP A 136 2.90 4.70 0.28
C ASP A 136 1.48 4.08 0.17
N LYS A 137 1.39 2.76 -0.02
CA LYS A 137 0.12 2.01 -0.09
C LYS A 137 -0.72 2.11 1.19
N SER A 138 -0.08 2.41 2.31
CA SER A 138 -0.74 2.62 3.60
C SER A 138 -1.58 3.89 3.60
N LYS A 139 -1.31 4.89 2.74
CA LYS A 139 -1.85 6.25 2.93
C LYS A 139 -2.99 6.57 1.97
N GLY A 140 -4.04 7.19 2.53
CA GLY A 140 -5.13 7.79 1.75
C GLY A 140 -5.57 9.13 2.33
N ARG A 141 -6.17 9.98 1.50
CA ARG A 141 -6.67 11.30 1.89
C ARG A 141 -8.02 11.60 1.26
N GLY A 142 -8.80 12.42 1.95
CA GLY A 142 -10.14 12.81 1.53
C GLY A 142 -11.25 11.93 2.14
N PRO A 143 -12.52 12.35 2.03
CA PRO A 143 -13.65 11.67 2.65
C PRO A 143 -13.94 10.28 2.07
N TRP A 144 -13.43 9.99 0.87
CA TRP A 144 -13.47 8.68 0.23
C TRP A 144 -12.14 8.34 -0.41
N ILE A 145 -11.74 7.07 -0.32
CA ILE A 145 -10.56 6.53 -1.00
C ILE A 145 -10.90 5.20 -1.68
N ALA A 146 -10.13 4.87 -2.72
CA ALA A 146 -10.11 3.53 -3.30
C ALA A 146 -8.77 2.88 -3.01
N HIS A 147 -8.77 1.57 -2.73
CA HIS A 147 -7.57 0.78 -2.49
C HIS A 147 -7.69 -0.60 -3.12
N CYS A 148 -6.56 -1.21 -3.47
CA CYS A 148 -6.51 -2.60 -3.95
C CYS A 148 -5.54 -3.39 -3.08
N TYR A 149 -6.05 -4.41 -2.39
CA TYR A 149 -5.23 -5.34 -1.61
C TYR A 149 -4.78 -6.48 -2.52
N ASP A 150 -3.51 -6.48 -2.89
CA ASP A 150 -2.94 -7.42 -3.86
C ASP A 150 -2.68 -8.81 -3.29
N ALA A 151 -2.66 -8.94 -1.96
CA ALA A 151 -2.35 -10.18 -1.25
C ALA A 151 -3.50 -10.59 -0.31
N PRO A 152 -3.67 -11.90 -0.05
CA PRO A 152 -4.59 -12.36 0.97
C PRO A 152 -4.12 -11.97 2.37
N GLY A 153 -5.06 -11.72 3.26
CA GLY A 153 -4.77 -11.30 4.63
C GLY A 153 -5.93 -10.59 5.31
N THR A 154 -5.68 -10.15 6.55
CA THR A 154 -6.60 -9.28 7.29
C THR A 154 -5.92 -7.95 7.55
N TYR A 155 -6.51 -6.89 7.01
CA TYR A 155 -6.02 -5.53 7.08
C TYR A 155 -6.88 -4.70 8.04
N THR A 156 -6.24 -3.93 8.90
CA THR A 156 -6.92 -3.01 9.83
C THR A 156 -6.84 -1.60 9.27
N VAL A 157 -7.94 -1.15 8.66
CA VAL A 157 -8.09 0.22 8.18
C VAL A 157 -8.32 1.14 9.37
N ARG A 158 -7.66 2.30 9.39
CA ARG A 158 -7.84 3.35 10.38
C ARG A 158 -8.14 4.67 9.67
N LEU A 159 -9.13 5.38 10.19
CA LEU A 159 -9.48 6.73 9.76
C LEU A 159 -9.24 7.69 10.92
N THR A 160 -8.60 8.81 10.65
CA THR A 160 -8.59 10.00 11.51
C THR A 160 -9.23 11.17 10.76
N VAL A 161 -10.23 11.80 11.39
CA VAL A 161 -10.89 13.02 10.91
C VAL A 161 -10.52 14.16 11.84
N ILE A 162 -10.11 15.29 11.27
CA ILE A 162 -9.65 16.47 12.00
C ILE A 162 -10.41 17.68 11.48
N GLU A 163 -10.96 18.48 12.39
CA GLU A 163 -11.49 19.82 12.09
C GLU A 163 -10.42 20.87 12.44
N PRO A 164 -9.74 21.48 11.46
CA PRO A 164 -8.63 22.40 11.76
C PRO A 164 -9.06 23.67 12.50
N SER A 165 -10.30 24.12 12.32
CA SER A 165 -10.82 25.36 12.91
C SER A 165 -11.02 25.27 14.42
N SER A 166 -11.49 24.12 14.91
CA SER A 166 -11.77 23.87 16.34
C SER A 166 -10.68 23.01 17.01
N GLY A 167 -9.92 22.25 16.21
CA GLY A 167 -8.99 21.23 16.66
C GLY A 167 -9.66 19.89 16.98
N LYS A 168 -10.99 19.77 16.85
CA LYS A 168 -11.71 18.53 17.15
C LYS A 168 -11.22 17.36 16.31
N GLN A 169 -11.22 16.17 16.89
CA GLN A 169 -10.84 14.94 16.19
C GLN A 169 -11.80 13.77 16.43
N ALA A 170 -11.87 12.88 15.46
CA ALA A 170 -12.55 11.59 15.60
C ALA A 170 -11.77 10.50 14.87
N GLN A 171 -11.90 9.26 15.35
CA GLN A 171 -11.22 8.10 14.75
C GLN A 171 -12.19 6.94 14.57
N ALA A 172 -11.94 6.13 13.55
CA ALA A 172 -12.65 4.87 13.31
C ALA A 172 -11.70 3.80 12.79
N THR A 173 -12.10 2.54 12.95
CA THR A 173 -11.37 1.39 12.41
C THR A 173 -12.32 0.41 11.72
N ALA A 174 -11.81 -0.31 10.72
CA ALA A 174 -12.54 -1.37 10.02
C ALA A 174 -11.58 -2.52 9.69
N SER A 175 -12.09 -3.75 9.73
CA SER A 175 -11.34 -4.95 9.35
C SER A 175 -11.71 -5.35 7.93
N ILE A 176 -10.71 -5.48 7.07
CA ILE A 176 -10.84 -5.96 5.69
C ILE A 176 -10.16 -7.33 5.61
N THR A 177 -10.95 -8.38 5.41
CA THR A 177 -10.41 -9.71 5.09
C THR A 177 -10.38 -9.90 3.59
N VAL A 178 -9.27 -10.43 3.09
CA VAL A 178 -9.01 -10.74 1.68
C VAL A 178 -8.60 -12.21 1.61
N GLU A 179 -9.38 -13.02 0.91
CA GLU A 179 -9.17 -14.46 0.78
C GLU A 179 -8.10 -14.79 -0.26
N ASP A 180 -7.44 -15.94 -0.12
CA ASP A 180 -6.48 -16.44 -1.10
C ASP A 180 -7.24 -16.90 -2.35
N PRO A 181 -6.92 -16.37 -3.55
CA PRO A 181 -7.59 -16.80 -4.77
C PRO A 181 -7.40 -18.31 -5.07
N ASN A 182 -6.36 -18.98 -4.54
CA ASN A 182 -6.21 -20.43 -4.65
C ASN A 182 -7.23 -21.21 -3.82
N ASP A 183 -7.60 -20.69 -2.65
CA ASP A 183 -8.66 -21.27 -1.82
C ASP A 183 -10.04 -20.95 -2.41
N VAL A 184 -10.21 -19.72 -2.93
CA VAL A 184 -11.47 -19.27 -3.52
C VAL A 184 -11.73 -19.95 -4.87
N TYR A 185 -10.73 -20.30 -5.65
CA TYR A 185 -10.90 -20.99 -6.93
C TYR A 185 -10.15 -22.32 -6.95
N ALA A 186 -10.56 -23.23 -6.06
CA ALA A 186 -9.87 -24.49 -5.85
C ALA A 186 -10.07 -25.47 -7.03
N GLY A 187 -9.01 -26.20 -7.37
CA GLY A 187 -9.04 -27.25 -8.38
C GLY A 187 -9.64 -26.78 -9.71
N ALA A 188 -10.69 -27.48 -10.14
CA ALA A 188 -11.34 -27.27 -11.43
C ALA A 188 -11.99 -25.87 -11.60
N GLU A 189 -12.14 -25.08 -10.54
CA GLU A 189 -12.56 -23.67 -10.61
C GLU A 189 -11.47 -22.75 -11.21
N THR A 190 -10.24 -23.24 -11.32
CA THR A 190 -9.14 -22.59 -12.02
C THR A 190 -8.84 -23.27 -13.36
N VAL A 191 -8.63 -22.46 -14.39
CA VAL A 191 -8.19 -22.87 -15.73
C VAL A 191 -6.84 -22.20 -16.01
N CYS A 192 -5.78 -23.00 -16.10
CA CYS A 192 -4.46 -22.57 -16.53
C CYS A 192 -4.34 -22.70 -18.05
N ILE A 193 -3.89 -21.63 -18.67
CA ILE A 193 -3.85 -21.47 -20.11
C ILE A 193 -2.39 -21.31 -20.54
N ASN A 194 -1.96 -22.17 -21.46
CA ASN A 194 -0.69 -22.07 -22.17
C ASN A 194 -0.92 -21.76 -23.65
N PRO A 195 0.08 -21.17 -24.34
CA PRO A 195 0.06 -21.14 -25.80
C PRO A 195 0.17 -22.57 -26.37
N PRO A 196 -0.29 -22.83 -27.61
CA PRO A 196 -0.20 -24.15 -28.21
C PRO A 196 1.25 -24.63 -28.35
N GLY A 197 1.47 -25.91 -28.02
CA GLY A 197 2.81 -26.52 -28.02
C GLY A 197 3.60 -26.32 -26.73
N ASP A 198 3.05 -25.63 -25.72
CA ASP A 198 3.63 -25.54 -24.38
C ASP A 198 2.88 -26.46 -23.40
N ASP A 199 3.38 -27.69 -23.24
CA ASP A 199 2.84 -28.69 -22.31
C ASP A 199 3.32 -28.48 -20.85
N ASN A 200 4.12 -27.44 -20.60
CA ASN A 200 4.68 -27.19 -19.28
C ASN A 200 3.76 -26.30 -18.44
N PHE A 201 2.94 -26.93 -17.59
CA PHE A 201 2.08 -26.26 -16.61
C PHE A 201 2.72 -26.16 -15.22
N THR A 202 4.06 -26.19 -15.12
CA THR A 202 4.75 -26.01 -13.83
C THR A 202 4.35 -24.69 -13.18
N GLY A 203 3.94 -24.75 -11.92
CA GLY A 203 3.45 -23.60 -11.16
C GLY A 203 1.95 -23.33 -11.30
N ALA A 204 1.21 -24.17 -12.03
CA ALA A 204 -0.26 -24.14 -12.01
C ALA A 204 -0.78 -24.57 -10.62
N PRO A 205 -1.88 -23.98 -10.12
CA PRO A 205 -2.51 -24.43 -8.87
C PRO A 205 -2.95 -25.90 -8.93
N ASP A 206 -2.89 -26.57 -7.79
CA ASP A 206 -3.24 -27.99 -7.71
C ASP A 206 -4.68 -28.25 -8.15
N GLY A 207 -4.84 -29.25 -9.04
CA GLY A 207 -6.14 -29.64 -9.59
C GLY A 207 -6.74 -28.65 -10.59
N ALA A 208 -6.02 -27.60 -10.99
CA ALA A 208 -6.45 -26.70 -12.05
C ALA A 208 -6.67 -27.47 -13.36
N MET A 209 -7.69 -27.06 -14.12
CA MET A 209 -7.81 -27.49 -15.50
C MET A 209 -6.67 -26.89 -16.31
N THR A 210 -6.10 -27.65 -17.24
CA THR A 210 -5.02 -27.19 -18.11
C THR A 210 -5.47 -27.22 -19.56
N VAL A 211 -5.19 -26.15 -20.30
CA VAL A 211 -5.56 -26.05 -21.71
C VAL A 211 -4.48 -25.29 -22.49
N GLN A 212 -4.29 -25.69 -23.73
CA GLN A 212 -3.48 -24.96 -24.70
C GLN A 212 -4.38 -24.19 -25.66
N MET A 213 -4.21 -22.87 -25.75
CA MET A 213 -4.94 -22.04 -26.70
C MET A 213 -4.09 -20.84 -27.15
N ASP A 214 -4.17 -20.50 -28.43
CA ASP A 214 -3.54 -19.30 -28.99
C ASP A 214 -4.58 -18.20 -29.13
N GLY A 215 -4.37 -17.09 -28.40
CA GLY A 215 -5.37 -16.04 -28.23
C GLY A 215 -6.48 -16.45 -27.26
N VAL A 216 -6.64 -15.68 -26.18
CA VAL A 216 -7.74 -15.87 -25.24
C VAL A 216 -8.95 -15.12 -25.77
N SER A 217 -9.51 -15.59 -26.88
CA SER A 217 -10.88 -15.26 -27.26
C SER A 217 -11.79 -16.21 -26.51
N VAL A 218 -12.04 -15.94 -25.22
CA VAL A 218 -12.80 -16.84 -24.34
C VAL A 218 -14.14 -17.28 -24.96
N LYS A 219 -14.69 -16.48 -25.89
CA LYS A 219 -15.94 -16.75 -26.59
C LYS A 219 -15.82 -17.34 -27.99
N VAL A 220 -14.69 -17.22 -28.70
CA VAL A 220 -14.75 -17.20 -30.18
C VAL A 220 -14.21 -18.44 -30.90
N ARG A 221 -13.53 -19.40 -30.25
CA ARG A 221 -12.98 -20.55 -31.00
C ARG A 221 -13.56 -21.93 -30.72
N ASP A 222 -14.00 -22.19 -29.49
CA ASP A 222 -14.69 -23.44 -29.19
C ASP A 222 -15.83 -23.20 -28.21
N GLN A 223 -17.01 -22.97 -28.78
CA GLN A 223 -18.24 -22.80 -28.02
C GLN A 223 -18.53 -24.02 -27.13
N SER A 224 -18.10 -25.22 -27.53
CA SER A 224 -18.32 -26.46 -26.77
C SER A 224 -17.44 -26.49 -25.52
N TRP A 225 -16.16 -26.12 -25.66
CA TRP A 225 -15.26 -25.97 -24.52
C TRP A 225 -15.69 -24.81 -23.62
N TRP A 226 -16.02 -23.64 -24.18
CA TRP A 226 -16.52 -22.52 -23.37
C TRP A 226 -17.78 -22.90 -22.59
N ASN A 227 -18.72 -23.63 -23.22
CA ASN A 227 -19.91 -24.13 -22.53
C ASN A 227 -19.58 -25.15 -21.43
N SER A 228 -18.47 -25.90 -21.53
CA SER A 228 -18.05 -26.83 -20.49
C SER A 228 -17.39 -26.13 -19.29
N VAL A 229 -16.74 -24.98 -19.51
CA VAL A 229 -16.04 -24.24 -18.44
C VAL A 229 -16.81 -23.04 -17.89
N LYS A 230 -17.72 -22.41 -18.64
CA LYS A 230 -18.43 -21.21 -18.16
C LYS A 230 -19.34 -21.53 -16.97
N GLY A 231 -20.15 -22.59 -17.06
CA GLY A 231 -21.04 -23.05 -15.99
C GLY A 231 -21.84 -21.93 -15.30
N ASN A 232 -22.39 -22.20 -14.12
CA ASN A 232 -23.02 -21.21 -13.23
C ASN A 232 -22.19 -21.01 -11.94
N THR A 233 -20.92 -21.37 -11.97
CA THR A 233 -20.00 -21.30 -10.82
C THR A 233 -18.98 -20.19 -11.05
N LYS A 234 -18.32 -19.77 -9.97
CA LYS A 234 -17.14 -18.90 -10.07
C LYS A 234 -16.05 -19.55 -10.92
N ARG A 235 -15.29 -18.72 -11.64
CA ARG A 235 -14.22 -19.20 -12.52
C ARG A 235 -13.04 -18.24 -12.56
N ARG A 236 -11.85 -18.82 -12.46
CA ARG A 236 -10.56 -18.15 -12.59
C ARG A 236 -9.80 -18.66 -13.81
N PHE A 237 -9.36 -17.74 -14.67
CA PHE A 237 -8.51 -18.03 -15.82
C PHE A 237 -7.12 -17.45 -15.56
N LEU A 238 -6.09 -18.28 -15.67
CA LEU A 238 -4.71 -17.90 -15.42
C LEU A 238 -3.88 -18.12 -16.68
N LEU A 239 -3.24 -17.06 -17.16
CA LEU A 239 -2.27 -17.14 -18.26
C LEU A 239 -0.88 -17.44 -17.71
N LYS A 240 -0.12 -18.29 -18.39
CA LYS A 240 1.27 -18.52 -18.04
C LYS A 240 2.09 -17.23 -18.15
N ALA A 241 2.75 -16.85 -17.07
CA ALA A 241 3.61 -15.67 -17.01
C ALA A 241 4.79 -15.81 -17.98
N GLY A 242 5.15 -14.72 -18.66
CA GLY A 242 6.23 -14.68 -19.65
C GLY A 242 5.96 -15.40 -20.98
N ALA A 243 4.77 -16.00 -21.16
CA ALA A 243 4.38 -16.59 -22.43
C ALA A 243 3.80 -15.55 -23.39
N THR A 244 4.05 -15.73 -24.68
CA THR A 244 3.45 -14.92 -25.75
C THR A 244 2.20 -15.62 -26.28
N TYR A 245 1.11 -14.86 -26.36
CA TYR A 245 -0.15 -15.31 -26.95
C TYR A 245 -0.41 -14.50 -28.23
N GLY A 246 -1.13 -15.09 -29.17
CA GLY A 246 -1.84 -14.35 -30.20
C GLY A 246 -2.87 -13.37 -29.62
N PRO A 247 -3.67 -12.70 -30.46
CA PRO A 247 -4.61 -11.68 -30.01
C PRO A 247 -5.51 -12.17 -28.86
N VAL A 248 -5.45 -11.45 -27.74
CA VAL A 248 -6.28 -11.70 -26.56
C VAL A 248 -7.53 -10.83 -26.65
N ALA A 249 -8.71 -11.45 -26.64
CA ALA A 249 -9.99 -10.76 -26.75
C ALA A 249 -10.98 -11.30 -25.71
N PHE A 250 -11.13 -10.58 -24.60
CA PHE A 250 -12.17 -10.86 -23.63
C PHE A 250 -13.45 -10.14 -24.05
N GLU A 251 -14.31 -10.81 -24.78
CA GLU A 251 -15.69 -10.36 -24.93
C GLU A 251 -16.41 -10.69 -23.62
N LEU A 252 -16.64 -9.72 -22.75
CA LEU A 252 -17.43 -9.90 -21.53
C LEU A 252 -18.91 -9.65 -21.86
N ASN A 253 -19.79 -10.59 -21.50
CA ASN A 253 -21.23 -10.51 -21.69
C ASN A 253 -21.90 -10.93 -20.39
N TYR A 254 -22.55 -9.97 -19.74
CA TYR A 254 -23.15 -10.12 -18.43
C TYR A 254 -24.14 -11.29 -18.32
N SER A 255 -24.80 -11.69 -19.42
CA SER A 255 -25.75 -12.81 -19.42
C SER A 255 -25.12 -14.20 -19.58
N ASP A 256 -23.85 -14.28 -19.97
CA ASP A 256 -23.18 -15.53 -20.38
C ASP A 256 -21.87 -15.83 -19.65
N ASP A 257 -21.36 -14.88 -18.86
CA ASP A 257 -20.12 -15.03 -18.11
C ASP A 257 -20.37 -15.66 -16.73
N PRO A 258 -19.42 -16.47 -16.21
CA PRO A 258 -19.52 -17.00 -14.86
C PRO A 258 -19.64 -15.86 -13.83
N PRO A 259 -20.45 -16.03 -12.77
CA PRO A 259 -20.42 -15.10 -11.66
C PRO A 259 -19.01 -15.04 -11.08
N HIS A 260 -18.52 -13.85 -10.70
CA HIS A 260 -17.16 -13.68 -10.17
C HIS A 260 -16.06 -14.22 -11.12
N PHE A 261 -16.06 -13.74 -12.36
CA PHE A 261 -14.97 -13.98 -13.31
C PHE A 261 -13.65 -13.36 -12.80
N TYR A 262 -12.58 -14.15 -12.78
CA TYR A 262 -11.24 -13.72 -12.43
C TYR A 262 -10.27 -14.00 -13.58
N LEU A 263 -9.42 -13.02 -13.90
CA LEU A 263 -8.31 -13.17 -14.83
C LEU A 263 -7.00 -12.81 -14.13
N GLY A 264 -5.98 -13.64 -14.32
CA GLY A 264 -4.64 -13.36 -13.82
C GLY A 264 -3.57 -14.17 -14.52
N THR A 265 -2.43 -14.32 -13.85
CA THR A 265 -1.30 -15.10 -14.33
C THR A 265 -0.90 -16.19 -13.35
N TYR A 266 -0.16 -17.18 -13.82
CA TYR A 266 0.45 -18.22 -12.99
C TYR A 266 1.89 -18.51 -13.43
N GLY A 267 2.65 -19.18 -12.57
CA GLY A 267 4.04 -19.50 -12.81
C GLY A 267 4.97 -18.29 -12.68
N SER A 268 6.20 -18.44 -13.18
CA SER A 268 7.25 -17.43 -13.09
C SER A 268 7.55 -16.82 -14.46
N GLY A 269 7.70 -15.49 -14.52
CA GLY A 269 8.07 -14.75 -15.72
C GLY A 269 7.67 -13.29 -15.59
N THR A 270 8.36 -12.38 -16.27
CA THR A 270 7.92 -10.99 -16.38
C THR A 270 6.75 -10.91 -17.36
N VAL A 271 5.68 -10.23 -16.93
CA VAL A 271 4.56 -9.79 -17.77
C VAL A 271 5.01 -8.62 -18.65
#